data_AF-A0A7W8QU53-F1
#
_entry.id   AF-A0A7W8QU53-F1
#
_cell.length_a   1.000
_cell.length_b   1.000
_cell.length_c   1.000
_cell.angle_alpha   90.00
_cell.angle_beta   90.00
_cell.angle_gamma   90.00
#
_symmetry.space_group_name_H-M   'P 1'
#
loop_
_entity.id
_entity.type
_entity.pdbx_description
1 polymer ?
#
loop_
_entity_poly.entity_id
_entity_poly.type
_entity_poly.pdbx_seq_one_letter_code
_entity_poly.pdbx_strand_id
1 'polypeptide(L)'
;MKPNTVIHLVKPKNYDAFDEIYAVFDSKEKAKEFVNMFKSRSGLEIIDGILNPDYKVDQKTAPYYISLGQTGSIPRDIFMCDYNRDLENKQEEYNICFYGEANFHQGLFILKIFATDEKDALSRAIKIRNTAIKNGEWDMAWERHQLQQSSLKFKRR
;
A
#
# COMPACT_ATOMS: atom_id res chain seq x y z
N MET A 1 -0.43 -10.45 27.61
CA MET A 1 -1.84 -10.85 27.34
C MET A 1 -1.84 -12.20 26.66
N LYS A 2 -2.86 -13.03 26.90
CA LYS A 2 -2.97 -14.34 26.23
C LYS A 2 -3.32 -14.13 24.74
N PRO A 3 -2.98 -15.08 23.85
CA PRO A 3 -3.56 -15.12 22.51
C PRO A 3 -5.07 -14.92 22.53
N ASN A 4 -5.61 -14.17 21.56
CA ASN A 4 -7.04 -13.89 21.43
C ASN A 4 -7.66 -13.18 22.65
N THR A 5 -6.88 -12.39 23.39
CA THR A 5 -7.44 -11.54 24.46
C THR A 5 -8.30 -10.46 23.83
N VAL A 6 -9.54 -10.35 24.29
CA VAL A 6 -10.44 -9.24 23.94
C VAL A 6 -9.85 -7.96 24.52
N ILE A 7 -9.70 -6.95 23.66
CA ILE A 7 -9.31 -5.59 24.03
C ILE A 7 -10.47 -4.65 23.71
N HIS A 8 -10.57 -3.55 24.45
CA HIS A 8 -11.63 -2.56 24.27
C HIS A 8 -11.01 -1.27 23.73
N LEU A 9 -11.35 -0.94 22.48
CA LEU A 9 -10.84 0.24 21.78
C LEU A 9 -11.84 1.38 21.90
N VAL A 10 -11.37 2.57 22.27
CA VAL A 10 -12.20 3.78 22.27
C VAL A 10 -11.91 4.59 21.01
N LYS A 11 -12.92 4.87 20.20
CA LYS A 11 -12.80 5.65 18.95
C LYS A 11 -14.00 6.60 18.73
N PRO A 12 -13.94 7.53 17.77
CA PRO A 12 -15.11 8.30 17.34
C PRO A 12 -16.14 7.41 16.64
N LYS A 13 -17.41 7.68 16.88
CA LYS A 13 -18.55 7.12 16.16
C LYS A 13 -18.46 7.50 14.69
N ASN A 14 -18.78 6.55 13.81
CA ASN A 14 -18.86 6.71 12.35
C ASN A 14 -17.53 6.91 11.61
N TYR A 15 -16.37 6.72 12.26
CA TYR A 15 -15.08 6.67 11.57
C TYR A 15 -14.68 5.22 11.35
N ASP A 16 -14.71 4.74 10.11
CA ASP A 16 -14.38 3.34 9.76
C ASP A 16 -12.88 3.02 9.85
N ALA A 17 -12.03 4.03 9.95
CA ALA A 17 -10.59 3.86 10.08
C ALA A 17 -10.17 3.55 11.53
N PHE A 18 -9.42 2.46 11.74
CA PHE A 18 -8.76 2.14 13.02
C PHE A 18 -7.60 3.09 13.36
N ASP A 19 -7.29 4.05 12.48
CA ASP A 19 -6.16 4.97 12.62
C ASP A 19 -6.49 6.10 13.64
N GLU A 20 -7.71 6.10 14.18
CA GLU A 20 -8.23 7.06 15.16
C GLU A 20 -8.58 6.42 16.51
N ILE A 21 -7.82 5.41 16.94
CA ILE A 21 -7.96 4.84 18.30
C ILE A 21 -7.41 5.84 19.33
N TYR A 22 -8.27 6.30 20.25
CA TYR A 22 -7.88 7.20 21.33
C TYR A 22 -7.18 6.47 22.48
N ALA A 23 -7.66 5.26 22.79
CA ALA A 23 -7.15 4.45 23.89
C ALA A 23 -7.53 2.97 23.71
N VAL A 24 -6.71 2.10 24.30
CA VAL A 24 -6.87 0.65 24.30
C VAL A 24 -6.90 0.16 25.75
N PHE A 25 -7.90 -0.65 26.11
CA PHE A 25 -8.07 -1.17 27.46
C PHE A 25 -8.16 -2.69 27.48
N ASP A 26 -7.70 -3.28 28.58
CA ASP A 26 -7.79 -4.70 28.91
C ASP A 26 -9.12 -5.10 29.60
N SER A 27 -9.96 -4.11 29.94
CA SER A 27 -11.24 -4.28 30.61
C SER A 27 -12.26 -3.27 30.10
N LYS A 28 -13.50 -3.72 29.93
CA LYS A 28 -14.63 -2.91 29.46
C LYS A 28 -14.99 -1.83 30.46
N GLU A 29 -14.83 -2.11 31.75
CA GLU A 29 -15.09 -1.20 32.86
C GLU A 29 -14.17 0.02 32.77
N LYS A 30 -12.86 -0.20 32.58
CA LYS A 30 -11.89 0.90 32.41
C LYS A 30 -12.17 1.74 31.16
N ALA A 31 -12.57 1.09 30.05
CA ALA A 31 -12.95 1.81 28.84
C ALA A 31 -14.19 2.70 29.05
N LYS A 32 -15.20 2.21 29.80
CA LYS A 32 -16.38 3.00 30.16
C LYS A 32 -16.04 4.16 31.08
N GLU A 33 -15.18 3.95 32.08
CA GLU A 33 -14.69 5.01 32.96
C GLU A 33 -14.00 6.11 32.15
N PHE A 34 -13.12 5.74 31.22
CA PHE A 34 -12.47 6.68 30.32
C PHE A 34 -13.47 7.52 29.53
N VAL A 35 -14.44 6.90 28.84
CA VAL A 35 -15.47 7.62 28.08
C VAL A 35 -16.27 8.56 28.99
N ASN A 36 -16.60 8.14 30.21
CA ASN A 36 -17.34 8.93 31.18
C ASN A 36 -16.57 10.15 31.70
N MET A 37 -15.23 10.14 31.67
CA MET A 37 -14.43 11.34 31.97
C MET A 37 -14.58 12.41 30.88
N PHE A 38 -14.77 12.01 29.62
CA PHE A 38 -14.92 12.91 28.48
C PHE A 38 -16.38 13.22 28.18
N LYS A 39 -17.13 13.70 29.18
CA LYS A 39 -18.56 14.04 29.07
C LYS A 39 -18.89 15.02 27.92
N SER A 40 -17.92 15.81 27.48
CA SER A 40 -18.07 16.75 26.35
C SER A 40 -17.97 16.10 24.96
N ARG A 41 -17.60 14.82 24.87
CA ARG A 41 -17.44 14.08 23.61
C ARG A 41 -18.50 12.98 23.49
N SER A 42 -19.73 13.37 23.14
CA SER A 42 -20.86 12.46 22.86
C SER A 42 -20.62 11.49 21.68
N GLY A 43 -19.59 11.78 20.89
CA GLY A 43 -19.16 11.03 19.72
C GLY A 43 -18.23 9.86 20.00
N LEU A 44 -17.91 9.47 21.24
CA LEU A 44 -17.06 8.30 21.48
C LEU A 44 -17.86 7.01 21.56
N GLU A 45 -17.29 5.91 21.05
CA GLU A 45 -17.79 4.55 21.19
C GLU A 45 -16.68 3.60 21.64
N ILE A 46 -17.10 2.48 22.24
CA ILE A 46 -16.22 1.38 22.64
C ILE A 46 -16.49 0.23 21.70
N ILE A 47 -15.48 -0.21 20.96
CA ILE A 47 -15.53 -1.41 20.13
C ILE A 47 -14.66 -2.50 20.73
N ASP A 48 -15.12 -3.74 20.67
CA ASP A 48 -14.37 -4.90 21.13
C ASP A 48 -13.48 -5.37 19.96
N GLY A 49 -12.17 -5.40 20.19
CA GLY A 49 -11.17 -5.95 19.27
C GLY A 49 -10.59 -7.24 19.83
N ILE A 50 -10.07 -8.10 18.95
CA ILE A 50 -9.27 -9.25 19.37
C ILE A 50 -7.83 -8.91 19.04
N LEU A 51 -6.96 -8.94 20.03
CA LEU A 51 -5.53 -8.88 19.76
C LEU A 51 -5.16 -10.16 19.02
N ASN A 52 -4.83 -10.04 17.73
CA ASN A 52 -4.34 -11.16 16.92
C ASN A 52 -2.83 -11.31 17.17
N PRO A 53 -2.39 -12.19 18.10
CA PRO A 53 -0.97 -12.35 18.41
C PRO A 53 -0.19 -12.98 17.25
N ASP A 54 -0.88 -13.60 16.30
CA ASP A 54 -0.32 -14.24 15.11
C ASP A 54 -0.13 -13.22 13.99
N TYR A 55 -0.62 -11.99 14.15
CA TYR A 55 -0.29 -10.87 13.29
C TYR A 55 1.20 -10.52 13.44
N LYS A 56 1.99 -11.07 12.53
CA LYS A 56 3.42 -10.79 12.42
C LYS A 56 3.62 -9.75 11.33
N VAL A 57 3.87 -8.52 11.74
CA VAL A 57 4.56 -7.56 10.87
C VAL A 57 5.98 -8.07 10.71
N ASP A 58 6.41 -8.29 9.46
CA ASP A 58 7.83 -8.55 9.21
C ASP A 58 8.62 -7.28 9.49
N GLN A 59 9.22 -7.21 10.67
CA GLN A 59 10.02 -6.06 11.10
C GLN A 59 11.33 -5.92 10.31
N LYS A 60 11.68 -6.88 9.44
CA LYS A 60 12.95 -6.86 8.70
C LYS A 60 12.86 -6.12 7.37
N THR A 61 11.67 -5.92 6.83
CA THR A 61 11.49 -5.29 5.52
C THR A 61 10.40 -4.23 5.55
N ALA A 62 10.63 -3.13 4.85
CA ALA A 62 9.68 -2.05 4.68
C ALA A 62 9.11 -2.04 3.25
N PRO A 63 7.86 -1.59 3.06
CA PRO A 63 7.27 -1.44 1.75
C PRO A 63 7.81 -0.18 1.06
N TYR A 64 8.36 -0.34 -0.13
CA TYR A 64 8.80 0.74 -1.01
C TYR A 64 7.94 0.78 -2.27
N TYR A 65 7.63 2.00 -2.70
CA TYR A 65 7.17 2.29 -4.03
C TYR A 65 8.30 2.93 -4.82
N ILE A 66 8.55 2.43 -6.02
CA ILE A 66 9.63 2.91 -6.90
C ILE A 66 9.11 3.06 -8.31
N SER A 67 9.36 4.22 -8.91
CA SER A 67 9.11 4.47 -10.33
C SER A 67 10.43 4.57 -11.11
N LEU A 68 10.58 3.79 -12.18
CA LEU A 68 11.79 3.74 -13.00
C LEU A 68 11.47 3.99 -14.47
N GLY A 69 12.32 4.76 -15.14
CA GLY A 69 12.36 4.80 -16.60
C GLY A 69 12.85 3.48 -17.19
N GLN A 70 12.65 3.30 -18.50
CA GLN A 70 13.11 2.13 -19.25
C GLN A 70 14.62 1.89 -19.07
N THR A 71 15.42 2.95 -18.97
CA THR A 71 16.88 2.91 -18.82
C THR A 71 17.36 3.72 -17.62
N GLY A 72 18.64 3.59 -17.28
CA GLY A 72 19.27 4.28 -16.16
C GLY A 72 19.05 3.60 -14.80
N SER A 73 19.62 4.16 -13.74
CA SER A 73 19.47 3.65 -12.37
C SER A 73 18.89 4.70 -11.41
N ILE A 74 18.63 5.90 -11.90
CA ILE A 74 18.05 6.99 -11.11
C ILE A 74 16.52 6.83 -11.16
N PRO A 75 15.86 6.56 -10.01
CA PRO A 75 14.40 6.50 -9.98
C PRO A 75 13.80 7.88 -10.24
N ARG A 76 12.59 7.89 -10.80
CA ARG A 76 11.79 9.12 -10.87
C ARG A 76 11.26 9.47 -9.49
N ASP A 77 10.76 8.46 -8.78
CA ASP A 77 10.28 8.54 -7.41
C ASP A 77 10.69 7.29 -6.64
N ILE A 78 11.00 7.48 -5.36
CA ILE A 78 11.21 6.41 -4.38
C ILE A 78 10.72 6.89 -3.02
N PHE A 79 9.82 6.14 -2.40
CA PHE A 79 9.34 6.45 -1.06
C PHE A 79 8.79 5.20 -0.36
N MET A 80 8.82 5.23 0.97
CA MET A 80 8.17 4.22 1.79
C MET A 80 6.65 4.45 1.78
N CYS A 81 5.87 3.39 1.58
CA CYS A 81 4.40 3.49 1.57
C CYS A 81 3.81 3.27 2.95
N ASP A 82 2.70 3.97 3.22
CA ASP A 82 1.84 3.63 4.36
C ASP A 82 1.24 2.23 4.15
N TYR A 83 1.31 1.45 5.22
CA TYR A 83 1.02 0.02 5.28
C TYR A 83 -0.48 -0.22 5.00
N ASN A 84 -0.87 -0.44 3.75
CA ASN A 84 -2.26 -0.79 3.41
C ASN A 84 -2.54 -2.26 3.77
N ARG A 85 -3.72 -2.48 4.39
CA ARG A 85 -4.09 -3.60 5.27
C ARG A 85 -4.19 -5.02 4.67
N ASP A 86 -3.75 -5.26 3.43
CA ASP A 86 -3.87 -6.59 2.77
C ASP A 86 -2.54 -7.34 2.68
N LEU A 87 -1.79 -7.37 3.79
CA LEU A 87 -0.45 -7.92 3.86
C LEU A 87 -0.32 -9.38 4.30
N GLU A 88 -1.42 -10.12 4.34
CA GLU A 88 -1.31 -11.59 4.42
C GLU A 88 -0.56 -12.17 3.21
N ASN A 89 -0.53 -11.44 2.08
CA ASN A 89 0.20 -11.82 0.89
C ASN A 89 1.26 -10.76 0.55
N LYS A 90 2.50 -10.95 1.02
CA LYS A 90 3.67 -10.20 0.53
C LYS A 90 3.92 -10.54 -0.96
N GLN A 91 3.10 -10.01 -1.85
CA GLN A 91 3.36 -10.10 -3.27
C GLN A 91 4.05 -8.81 -3.70
N GLU A 92 5.24 -8.98 -4.27
CA GLU A 92 5.84 -7.91 -5.04
C GLU A 92 4.98 -7.71 -6.28
N GLU A 93 4.62 -6.46 -6.55
CA GLU A 93 3.84 -6.10 -7.72
C GLU A 93 4.67 -5.16 -8.59
N TYR A 94 4.63 -5.35 -9.91
CA TYR A 94 5.08 -4.32 -10.83
C TYR A 94 4.12 -4.17 -11.99
N ASN A 95 4.01 -2.93 -12.48
CA ASN A 95 3.24 -2.57 -13.65
C ASN A 95 4.10 -1.73 -14.59
N ILE A 96 3.85 -1.85 -15.90
CA ILE A 96 4.43 -1.00 -16.92
C ILE A 96 3.33 -0.09 -17.43
N CYS A 97 3.47 1.21 -17.18
CA CYS A 97 2.47 2.20 -17.52
C CYS A 97 3.03 3.18 -18.55
N PHE A 98 2.38 3.28 -19.70
CA PHE A 98 2.65 4.32 -20.69
C PHE A 98 1.66 5.47 -20.52
N TYR A 99 2.11 6.68 -20.83
CA TYR A 99 1.31 7.89 -20.74
C TYR A 99 1.51 8.78 -21.96
N GLY A 100 0.53 9.64 -22.22
CA GLY A 100 0.48 10.45 -23.42
C GLY A 100 -0.19 9.76 -24.61
N GLU A 101 -0.17 10.41 -25.77
CA GLU A 101 -0.79 9.91 -26.98
C GLU A 101 -0.02 8.70 -27.57
N ALA A 102 -0.65 7.94 -28.47
CA ALA A 102 -0.09 6.73 -29.09
C ALA A 102 1.25 6.90 -29.84
N ASN A 103 1.72 8.14 -30.00
CA ASN A 103 2.98 8.49 -30.67
C ASN A 103 4.09 8.85 -29.66
N PHE A 104 3.79 8.95 -28.36
CA PHE A 104 4.75 9.25 -27.31
C PHE A 104 5.12 7.98 -26.57
N HIS A 105 6.30 7.45 -26.87
CA HIS A 105 6.85 6.27 -26.19
C HIS A 105 7.46 6.67 -24.83
N GLN A 106 6.61 7.13 -23.93
CA GLN A 106 6.97 7.51 -22.56
C GLN A 106 6.22 6.61 -21.58
N GLY A 107 6.97 5.88 -20.77
CA GLY A 107 6.41 4.98 -19.78
C GLY A 107 7.31 4.85 -18.57
N LEU A 108 6.76 4.23 -17.54
CA LEU A 108 7.46 3.93 -16.29
C LEU A 108 7.15 2.51 -15.86
N PHE A 109 8.15 1.90 -15.24
CA PHE A 109 7.94 0.77 -14.35
C PHE A 109 7.52 1.31 -13.00
N ILE A 110 6.42 0.80 -12.48
CA ILE A 110 5.87 1.13 -11.17
C ILE A 110 5.93 -0.13 -10.33
N LEU A 111 6.77 -0.13 -9.29
CA LEU A 111 7.05 -1.30 -8.48
C LEU A 111 6.68 -1.06 -7.02
N LYS A 112 6.07 -2.07 -6.39
CA LYS A 112 5.86 -2.17 -4.95
C LYS A 112 6.64 -3.36 -4.43
N ILE A 113 7.62 -3.13 -3.59
CA ILE A 113 8.54 -4.16 -3.12
C ILE A 113 8.81 -4.05 -1.63
N PHE A 114 9.08 -5.18 -0.99
CA PHE A 114 9.50 -5.24 0.42
C PHE A 114 11.01 -5.37 0.49
N ALA A 115 11.70 -4.40 1.07
CA ALA A 115 13.16 -4.34 1.11
C ALA A 115 13.68 -3.93 2.50
N THR A 116 14.93 -4.27 2.81
CA THR A 116 15.53 -3.93 4.12
C THR A 116 15.80 -2.43 4.26
N ASP A 117 16.13 -1.78 3.14
CA ASP A 117 16.44 -0.37 3.03
C ASP A 117 16.21 0.11 1.59
N GLU A 118 16.33 1.42 1.37
CA GLU A 118 16.11 2.06 0.08
C GLU A 118 17.07 1.55 -1.01
N LYS A 119 18.31 1.21 -0.64
CA LYS A 119 19.34 0.74 -1.58
C LYS A 119 19.04 -0.68 -2.05
N ASP A 120 18.61 -1.57 -1.15
CA ASP A 120 18.12 -2.90 -1.50
C ASP A 120 16.88 -2.79 -2.40
N ALA A 121 15.96 -1.89 -2.05
CA ALA A 121 14.75 -1.64 -2.83
C ALA A 121 15.10 -1.25 -4.28
N LEU A 122 15.96 -0.25 -4.47
CA LEU A 122 16.36 0.21 -5.79
C LEU A 122 17.08 -0.89 -6.60
N SER A 123 17.98 -1.63 -5.96
CA SER A 123 18.71 -2.75 -6.59
C SER A 123 17.75 -3.81 -7.14
N ARG A 124 16.75 -4.20 -6.34
CA ARG A 124 15.73 -5.18 -6.73
C ARG A 124 14.82 -4.64 -7.82
N ALA A 125 14.40 -3.39 -7.73
CA ALA A 125 13.57 -2.76 -8.74
C ALA A 125 14.26 -2.70 -10.12
N ILE A 126 15.55 -2.37 -10.15
CA ILE A 126 16.37 -2.40 -11.38
C ILE A 126 16.43 -3.82 -11.95
N LYS A 127 16.60 -4.84 -11.11
CA LYS A 127 16.64 -6.25 -11.55
C LYS A 127 15.31 -6.70 -12.16
N ILE A 128 14.18 -6.38 -11.51
CA ILE A 128 12.84 -6.68 -12.03
C ILE A 128 12.65 -5.99 -13.39
N ARG A 129 12.92 -4.68 -13.47
CA ARG A 129 12.83 -3.92 -14.71
C ARG A 129 13.65 -4.55 -15.85
N ASN A 130 14.93 -4.81 -15.62
CA ASN A 130 15.82 -5.32 -16.65
C ASN A 130 15.38 -6.71 -17.12
N THR A 131 14.82 -7.52 -16.22
CA THR A 131 14.24 -8.84 -16.55
C THR A 131 13.00 -8.69 -17.42
N ALA A 132 12.06 -7.82 -17.04
CA ALA A 132 10.85 -7.55 -17.82
C ALA A 132 11.15 -6.99 -19.21
N ILE A 133 12.15 -6.11 -19.34
CA ILE A 133 12.64 -5.63 -20.65
C ILE A 133 13.21 -6.78 -21.47
N LYS A 134 14.05 -7.63 -20.88
CA LYS A 134 14.61 -8.81 -21.56
C LYS A 134 13.52 -9.77 -22.05
N ASN A 135 12.41 -9.86 -21.30
CA ASN A 135 11.25 -10.68 -21.65
C ASN A 135 10.31 -10.03 -22.68
N GLY A 136 10.60 -8.81 -23.16
CA GLY A 136 9.77 -8.09 -24.13
C GLY A 136 8.49 -7.50 -23.53
N GLU A 137 8.35 -7.48 -22.20
CA GLU A 137 7.12 -7.03 -21.55
C GLU A 137 6.86 -5.54 -21.70
N TRP A 138 7.94 -4.77 -21.83
CA TRP A 138 7.87 -3.35 -22.15
C TRP A 138 7.22 -3.11 -23.51
N ASP A 139 7.67 -3.83 -24.54
CA ASP A 139 7.15 -3.70 -25.90
C ASP A 139 5.69 -4.19 -25.97
N MET A 140 5.38 -5.32 -25.32
CA MET A 140 4.00 -5.80 -25.20
C MET A 140 3.09 -4.78 -24.50
N ALA A 141 3.57 -4.12 -23.44
CA ALA A 141 2.82 -3.08 -22.76
C ALA A 141 2.61 -1.84 -23.64
N TRP A 142 3.60 -1.49 -24.47
CA TRP A 142 3.47 -0.41 -25.45
C TRP A 142 2.42 -0.72 -26.52
N GLU A 143 2.47 -1.90 -27.12
CA GLU A 143 1.48 -2.35 -28.11
C GLU A 143 0.06 -2.30 -27.55
N ARG A 144 -0.13 -2.78 -26.31
CA ARG A 144 -1.41 -2.68 -25.60
C ARG A 144 -1.87 -1.24 -25.44
N HIS A 145 -0.98 -0.33 -25.03
CA HIS A 145 -1.31 1.10 -24.91
C HIS A 145 -1.75 1.71 -26.25
N GLN A 146 -1.03 1.41 -27.33
CA GLN A 146 -1.38 1.89 -28.67
C GLN A 146 -2.77 1.40 -29.12
N LEU A 147 -3.09 0.13 -28.88
CA LEU A 147 -4.42 -0.44 -29.15
C LEU A 147 -5.53 0.19 -28.30
N GLN A 148 -5.26 0.45 -27.02
CA GLN A 148 -6.22 1.13 -26.15
C GLN A 148 -6.51 2.55 -26.66
N GLN A 149 -5.47 3.32 -27.01
CA GLN A 149 -5.62 4.68 -27.53
C GLN A 149 -6.35 4.73 -28.88
N SER A 150 -6.11 3.77 -29.78
CA SER A 150 -6.83 3.72 -31.06
C SER A 150 -8.32 3.39 -30.88
N SER A 151 -8.65 2.47 -29.97
CA SER A 151 -10.04 2.13 -29.66
C SER A 151 -10.82 3.29 -29.04
N LEU A 152 -10.17 4.11 -28.21
CA LEU A 152 -10.77 5.30 -27.61
C LEU A 152 -11.05 6.39 -28.65
N LYS A 153 -10.16 6.55 -29.65
CA LYS A 153 -10.39 7.49 -30.75
C LYS A 153 -11.59 7.08 -31.62
N PHE A 154 -11.84 5.78 -31.76
CA PHE A 154 -12.97 5.28 -32.57
C PHE A 154 -14.33 5.45 -31.85
N LYS A 155 -14.38 5.34 -30.52
CA LYS A 155 -15.61 5.56 -29.73
C LYS A 155 -16.04 7.03 -29.59
N ARG A 156 -15.14 7.97 -29.90
CA ARG A 156 -15.39 9.42 -29.80
C ARG A 156 -15.81 10.05 -31.14
N ARG A 157 -15.93 9.26 -32.21
CA ARG A 157 -16.44 9.66 -33.52
C ARG A 157 -17.84 9.09 -33.71
#